data_AF-A0A1J5SIU5-F1
#
_entry.id   AF-A0A1J5SIU5-F1
#
_cell.length_a   1.000
_cell.length_b   1.000
_cell.length_c   1.000
_cell.angle_alpha   90.00
_cell.angle_beta   90.00
_cell.angle_gamma   90.00
#
_symmetry.space_group_name_H-M   'P 1'
#
loop_
_entity.id
_entity.type
_entity.pdbx_description
1 polymer ?
#
loop_
_entity_poly.entity_id
_entity_poly.type
_entity_poly.pdbx_seq_one_letter_code
_entity_poly.pdbx_strand_id
1 'polypeptide(L)'
;MNGVDISYQQARQFTKHDILHFDKIYVMDSNNYEDVKMMSQDLWNEDKVDLLLNELYPFENREVPDPWYGTEEGYHRVYKLIDEACDNIISNYSEPQLKNKNL
;
A
#
# COMPACT_ATOMS: atom_id res chain seq x y z
N MET A 1 20.24 1.34 7.05
CA MET A 1 19.75 -0.06 6.96
C MET A 1 19.30 -0.33 5.53
N ASN A 2 19.38 -1.61 5.10
CA ASN A 2 18.89 -2.18 3.84
C ASN A 2 19.25 -1.49 2.51
N GLY A 3 20.08 -0.43 2.52
CA GLY A 3 20.56 0.25 1.32
C GLY A 3 19.57 1.24 0.70
N VAL A 4 18.41 1.48 1.33
CA VAL A 4 17.39 2.41 0.85
C VAL A 4 17.58 3.79 1.50
N ASP A 5 17.78 4.82 0.68
CA ASP A 5 17.84 6.21 1.12
C ASP A 5 16.45 6.86 1.06
N ILE A 6 15.88 7.11 2.23
CA ILE A 6 14.58 7.78 2.39
C ILE A 6 14.72 9.24 2.86
N SER A 7 15.93 9.80 2.90
CA SER A 7 16.21 11.13 3.49
C SER A 7 15.52 12.28 2.77
N TYR A 8 15.10 12.08 1.52
CA TYR A 8 14.36 13.06 0.72
C TYR A 8 12.83 12.95 0.87
N GLN A 9 12.33 11.92 1.56
CA GLN A 9 10.88 11.75 1.75
C GLN A 9 10.37 12.79 2.74
N GLN A 10 9.24 13.41 2.41
CA GLN A 10 8.54 14.36 3.26
C GLN A 10 7.10 13.92 3.44
N ALA A 11 6.63 13.94 4.68
CA ALA A 11 5.24 13.66 4.98
C ALA A 11 4.33 14.68 4.27
N ARG A 12 3.26 14.19 3.67
CA ARG A 12 2.21 14.99 3.06
C ARG A 12 0.87 14.40 3.43
N GLN A 13 -0.09 15.26 3.79
CA GLN A 13 -1.45 14.84 4.02
C GLN A 13 -2.09 14.32 2.72
N PHE A 14 -2.80 13.20 2.82
CA PHE A 14 -3.68 12.73 1.74
C PHE A 14 -4.76 13.78 1.42
N THR A 15 -5.13 13.90 0.15
CA THR A 15 -6.21 14.77 -0.31
C THR A 15 -7.12 13.98 -1.26
N LYS A 16 -8.40 14.35 -1.35
CA LYS A 16 -9.33 13.65 -2.26
C LYS A 16 -8.88 13.61 -3.73
N HIS A 17 -8.08 14.60 -4.16
CA HIS A 17 -7.54 14.64 -5.53
C HIS A 17 -6.46 13.58 -5.78
N ASP A 18 -5.89 12.97 -4.73
CA ASP A 18 -4.96 11.86 -4.87
C ASP A 18 -5.62 10.64 -5.52
N ILE A 19 -6.93 10.40 -5.28
CA ILE A 19 -7.68 9.34 -5.97
C ILE A 19 -7.69 9.54 -7.49
N LEU A 20 -7.69 10.79 -7.95
CA LEU A 20 -7.66 11.12 -9.38
C LEU A 20 -6.25 11.04 -9.95
N HIS A 21 -5.22 11.29 -9.12
CA HIS A 21 -3.84 11.36 -9.56
C HIS A 21 -3.17 9.99 -9.65
N PHE A 22 -3.46 9.08 -8.72
CA PHE A 22 -2.83 7.77 -8.65
C PHE A 22 -3.72 6.68 -9.25
N ASP A 23 -3.11 5.70 -9.92
CA ASP A 23 -3.80 4.52 -10.45
C ASP A 23 -4.10 3.49 -9.35
N LYS A 24 -3.22 3.40 -8.35
CA LYS A 24 -3.35 2.54 -7.17
C LYS A 24 -2.79 3.24 -5.95
N ILE A 25 -3.45 3.07 -4.81
CA ILE A 25 -3.08 3.60 -3.50
C ILE A 25 -3.09 2.42 -2.53
N TYR A 26 -1.95 2.15 -1.90
CA TYR A 26 -1.85 1.15 -0.85
C TYR A 26 -1.84 1.82 0.52
N VAL A 27 -2.69 1.34 1.42
CA VAL A 27 -2.76 1.77 2.82
C VAL A 27 -2.19 0.68 3.74
N MET A 28 -1.67 1.08 4.89
CA MET A 28 -0.92 0.18 5.76
C MET A 28 -1.84 -0.63 6.68
N ASP A 29 -2.96 -0.04 7.09
CA ASP A 29 -3.94 -0.64 8.00
C ASP A 29 -5.38 -0.25 7.65
N SER A 30 -6.35 -0.86 8.33
CA SER A 30 -7.77 -0.61 8.09
C SER A 30 -8.23 0.79 8.49
N ASN A 31 -7.58 1.42 9.48
CA ASN A 31 -7.90 2.79 9.88
C ASN A 31 -7.55 3.78 8.76
N ASN A 32 -6.37 3.62 8.15
CA ASN A 32 -5.94 4.39 6.99
C ASN A 32 -6.87 4.18 5.80
N TYR A 33 -7.37 2.95 5.59
CA TYR A 33 -8.36 2.66 4.55
C TYR A 33 -9.65 3.47 4.76
N GLU A 34 -10.23 3.41 5.96
CA GLU A 34 -11.45 4.13 6.29
C GLU A 34 -11.25 5.66 6.26
N ASP A 35 -10.09 6.14 6.72
CA ASP A 35 -9.73 7.56 6.63
C ASP A 35 -9.65 8.04 5.17
N VAL A 36 -8.93 7.30 4.31
CA VAL A 36 -8.85 7.60 2.88
C VAL A 36 -10.23 7.59 2.25
N LYS A 37 -11.07 6.61 2.58
CA LYS A 37 -12.46 6.51 2.09
C LYS A 37 -13.29 7.71 2.49
N MET A 38 -13.27 8.08 3.77
CA MET A 38 -13.97 9.25 4.30
C MET A 38 -13.47 10.55 3.66
N MET A 39 -12.15 10.70 3.51
CA MET A 39 -11.53 11.89 2.93
C MET A 39 -11.80 12.04 1.43
N SER A 40 -11.97 10.92 0.71
CA SER A 40 -12.22 10.90 -0.74
C SER A 40 -13.62 11.37 -1.12
N GLN A 41 -14.60 11.22 -0.22
CA GLN A 41 -15.98 11.68 -0.41
C GLN A 41 -16.58 11.18 -1.75
N ASP A 42 -17.03 12.11 -2.59
CA ASP A 42 -17.62 11.87 -3.91
C ASP A 42 -16.64 11.24 -4.92
N LEU A 43 -15.34 11.33 -4.65
CA LEU A 43 -14.29 10.76 -5.50
C LEU A 43 -13.86 9.36 -5.07
N TRP A 44 -14.47 8.78 -4.03
CA TRP A 44 -14.11 7.44 -3.56
C TRP A 44 -14.17 6.39 -4.69
N ASN A 45 -13.13 5.57 -4.78
CA ASN A 45 -13.05 4.46 -5.72
C ASN A 45 -12.37 3.27 -5.02
N GLU A 46 -13.16 2.23 -4.74
CA GLU A 46 -12.70 1.02 -4.06
C GLU A 46 -11.71 0.18 -4.88
N ASP A 47 -11.74 0.27 -6.22
CA ASP A 47 -10.80 -0.46 -7.07
C ASP A 47 -9.36 0.11 -6.97
N LYS A 48 -9.24 1.40 -6.61
CA LYS A 48 -7.97 2.11 -6.52
C LYS A 48 -7.28 2.00 -5.17
N VAL A 49 -8.00 1.68 -4.10
CA VAL A 49 -7.45 1.71 -2.74
C VAL A 49 -7.47 0.30 -2.16
N ASP A 50 -6.34 -0.15 -1.62
CA ASP A 50 -6.22 -1.52 -1.08
C ASP A 50 -5.21 -1.58 0.06
N LEU A 51 -5.30 -2.61 0.90
CA LEU A 51 -4.30 -2.88 1.93
C LEU A 51 -3.03 -3.43 1.29
N LEU A 52 -1.87 -2.89 1.67
CA LEU A 52 -0.58 -3.31 1.09
C LEU A 52 -0.39 -4.83 1.15
N LEU A 53 -0.74 -5.45 2.27
CA LEU A 53 -0.50 -6.89 2.47
C LEU A 53 -1.46 -7.79 1.67
N ASN A 54 -2.47 -7.26 0.98
CA ASN A 54 -3.23 -8.04 0.02
C ASN A 54 -2.38 -8.45 -1.20
N GLU A 55 -1.25 -7.77 -1.45
CA GLU A 55 -0.26 -8.22 -2.45
C GLU A 55 0.45 -9.51 -2.03
N LEU A 56 0.54 -9.81 -0.73
CA LEU A 56 1.14 -11.05 -0.19
C LEU A 56 0.09 -12.10 0.20
N TYR A 57 -1.04 -11.64 0.73
CA TYR A 57 -2.12 -12.47 1.27
C TYR A 57 -3.45 -12.00 0.68
N PRO A 58 -3.75 -12.34 -0.59
CA PRO A 58 -4.92 -11.83 -1.29
C PRO A 58 -6.20 -12.09 -0.51
N PHE A 59 -7.03 -11.05 -0.39
CA PHE A 59 -8.34 -11.06 0.28
C PHE A 59 -8.32 -11.31 1.80
N GLU A 60 -7.14 -11.41 2.42
CA GLU A 60 -7.05 -11.60 3.86
C GLU A 60 -7.14 -10.29 4.64
N ASN A 61 -6.97 -9.15 3.98
CA ASN A 61 -7.06 -7.80 4.57
C ASN A 61 -6.19 -7.65 5.82
N ARG A 62 -4.96 -8.18 5.74
CA ARG A 62 -3.97 -8.08 6.83
C ARG A 62 -3.40 -6.67 6.89
N GLU A 63 -3.05 -6.25 8.10
CA GLU A 63 -2.46 -4.94 8.37
C GLU A 63 -0.94 -5.04 8.53
N VAL A 64 -0.22 -4.02 8.08
CA VAL A 64 1.17 -3.81 8.43
C VAL A 64 1.22 -3.38 9.91
N PRO A 65 1.91 -4.11 10.79
CA PRO A 65 1.97 -3.72 12.21
C PRO A 65 2.68 -2.38 12.38
N ASP A 66 2.16 -1.50 13.25
CA ASP A 66 2.83 -0.25 13.60
C ASP A 66 4.04 -0.52 14.52
N PRO A 67 5.29 -0.20 14.09
CA PRO A 67 6.47 -0.45 14.90
C PRO A 67 6.76 0.66 15.92
N TRP A 68 6.01 1.77 15.93
CA TRP A 68 6.36 3.01 16.65
C TRP A 68 6.54 2.84 18.16
N TYR A 69 5.77 1.94 18.76
CA TYR A 69 5.84 1.64 20.20
C TYR A 69 6.60 0.35 20.53
N GLY A 70 7.26 -0.24 19.53
CA GLY A 70 7.95 -1.52 19.64
C GLY A 70 9.46 -1.42 19.81
N THR A 71 10.12 -2.56 19.62
CA THR A 71 11.59 -2.67 19.58
C THR A 71 12.09 -2.51 18.14
N GLU A 72 13.41 -2.38 17.97
CA GLU A 72 14.07 -2.35 16.65
C GLU A 72 13.69 -3.58 15.78
N GLU A 73 13.49 -4.75 16.39
CA GLU A 73 13.03 -5.95 15.67
C GLU A 73 11.67 -5.75 14.99
N GLY A 74 10.79 -4.93 15.58
CA GLY A 74 9.52 -4.55 14.98
C GLY A 74 9.71 -3.83 13.65
N TYR A 75 10.67 -2.90 13.58
CA TYR A 75 11.01 -2.19 12.35
C TYR A 75 11.58 -3.12 11.29
N HIS A 76 12.46 -4.07 11.66
CA HIS A 76 12.97 -5.08 10.74
C HIS A 76 11.85 -5.95 10.15
N ARG A 77 10.89 -6.36 10.98
CA ARG A 77 9.74 -7.15 10.55
C ARG A 77 8.86 -6.36 9.57
N VAL A 78 8.56 -5.10 9.90
CA VAL A 78 7.75 -4.21 9.05
C VAL A 78 8.44 -3.96 7.72
N TYR A 79 9.75 -3.67 7.74
CA TYR A 79 10.54 -3.51 6.52
C TYR A 79 10.40 -4.74 5.63
N LYS A 80 10.59 -5.95 6.18
CA LYS A 80 10.51 -7.19 5.41
C LYS A 80 9.14 -7.40 4.76
N LEU A 81 8.05 -7.09 5.47
CA LEU A 81 6.70 -7.18 4.93
C LEU A 81 6.48 -6.21 3.76
N ILE A 82 6.96 -4.97 3.90
CA ILE A 82 6.86 -3.95 2.84
C ILE A 82 7.71 -4.34 1.63
N ASP A 83 8.94 -4.81 1.85
CA ASP A 83 9.88 -5.24 0.82
C ASP A 83 9.31 -6.41 -0.02
N GLU A 84 8.79 -7.46 0.65
CA GLU A 84 8.13 -8.59 -0.02
C GLU A 84 6.86 -8.16 -0.79
N ALA A 85 6.07 -7.24 -0.23
CA ALA A 85 4.90 -6.71 -0.93
C ALA A 85 5.31 -5.90 -2.18
N CYS A 86 6.37 -5.10 -2.10
CA CYS A 86 6.91 -4.36 -3.24
C CYS A 86 7.38 -5.28 -4.38
N ASP A 87 8.01 -6.41 -4.07
CA ASP A 87 8.38 -7.41 -5.08
C ASP A 87 7.16 -7.95 -5.83
N ASN A 88 6.07 -8.25 -5.10
CA ASN A 88 4.82 -8.71 -5.72
C ASN A 88 4.15 -7.61 -6.55
N ILE A 89 4.13 -6.36 -6.08
CA ILE A 89 3.65 -5.20 -6.86
C ILE A 89 4.43 -5.11 -8.17
N ILE A 90 5.77 -5.14 -8.12
CA ILE A 90 6.58 -5.08 -9.33
C ILE A 90 6.20 -6.24 -10.26
N SER A 91 6.13 -7.47 -9.77
CA SER A 91 5.73 -8.63 -10.58
C SER A 91 4.34 -8.46 -11.23
N ASN A 92 3.37 -7.93 -10.49
CA ASN A 92 1.98 -7.77 -10.95
C ASN A 92 1.82 -6.67 -12.01
N TYR A 93 2.63 -5.60 -11.94
CA TYR A 93 2.50 -4.44 -12.83
C TYR A 93 3.60 -4.31 -13.90
N SER A 94 4.69 -5.08 -13.81
CA SER A 94 5.79 -5.02 -14.79
C SER A 94 5.64 -6.00 -15.96
N GLU A 95 4.80 -7.04 -15.85
CA GLU A 95 4.49 -7.86 -17.02
C GLU A 95 3.44 -7.17 -17.91
N PRO A 96 3.67 -7.06 -19.24
CA PRO A 96 2.61 -6.60 -20.15
C PRO A 96 1.42 -7.54 -20.01
N GLN A 97 0.23 -6.98 -19.73
CA GLN A 97 -0.99 -7.75 -19.46
C GLN A 97 -1.32 -8.73 -20.60
N LEU A 98 -0.78 -9.94 -20.52
CA LEU A 98 -1.09 -11.09 -21.38
C LEU A 98 -1.87 -12.12 -20.57
N LYS A 99 -2.93 -11.70 -19.87
CA LYS A 99 -3.94 -12.63 -19.33
C LYS A 99 -5.35 -12.05 -19.46
N ASN A 100 -6.01 -12.50 -20.53
CA ASN A 100 -7.44 -12.83 -20.63
C ASN A 100 -8.48 -11.70 -20.60
N LYS A 101 -8.67 -11.06 -21.77
CA LYS A 101 -10.02 -10.91 -22.33
C LYS A 101 -10.49 -12.30 -22.78
N ASN A 102 -11.11 -13.06 -21.89
CA ASN A 102 -12.01 -14.17 -22.23
C ASN A 102 -12.81 -14.52 -20.98
N LEU A 103 -13.96 -13.85 -20.84
CA LEU A 103 -15.27 -14.42 -20.50
C LEU A 103 -16.33 -13.39 -20.94
#